data_AF-B2KTF8-F1
#
_entry.id   AF-B2KTF8-F1
#
_cell.length_a   1.000
_cell.length_b   1.000
_cell.length_c   1.000
_cell.angle_alpha   90.00
_cell.angle_beta   90.00
_cell.angle_gamma   90.00
#
_symmetry.space_group_name_H-M   'P 1'
#
loop_
_entity.id
_entity.type
_entity.pdbx_description
1 polymer ?
#
loop_
_entity_poly.entity_id
_entity_poly.type
_entity_poly.pdbx_seq_one_letter_code
_entity_poly.pdbx_strand_id
1 'polypeptide(L)'
;IPDVKIPDVTENVDFLAVKNWNLEYDRNGEEHRTNNYVQLSDDNLEDRSLIVRRGQTFYITLELNVTYDPTKHNISLMFIVTGSNPNFGNGTLVGVKVGSEEDFKGWWAKIHSQNDSSITIEVNSSASSIVGKWKLEVDTESEGNTRTFICPTDIYLLFNAWCKDDVVFLGDEEERKEFILNETGLIWRGTHTRLRPCPWQFGQFEKNILECVLFLLNELCKVSPAHRADPIVVVRAISAGVNSPNDQGVLVGNWSGKYEGGRSPTDWRDSIAILQQFYDKKKSVKYGQCWVFSGVVTTACRTLGIPCRPVTNFESAHDTHNSLSIDYFFGDEGETIEELNADSIWNFHVWN
;
A
#
# COMPACT_ATOMS: atom_id res chain seq x y z
N ILE A 1 -17.69 22.68 -47.72
CA ILE A 1 -18.29 22.10 -46.50
C ILE A 1 -19.64 21.56 -46.91
N PRO A 2 -19.80 20.24 -47.13
CA PRO A 2 -21.11 19.62 -47.20
C PRO A 2 -21.51 19.13 -45.81
N ASP A 3 -22.76 19.40 -45.45
CA ASP A 3 -23.41 19.02 -44.20
C ASP A 3 -23.21 17.53 -43.87
N VAL A 4 -22.49 17.27 -42.78
CA VAL A 4 -22.52 15.98 -42.10
C VAL A 4 -23.84 15.92 -41.34
N LYS A 5 -24.80 15.16 -41.88
CA LYS A 5 -26.00 14.76 -41.14
C LYS A 5 -25.56 14.00 -39.89
N ILE A 6 -25.77 14.60 -38.74
CA ILE A 6 -25.74 13.92 -37.44
C ILE A 6 -26.89 12.89 -37.50
N PRO A 7 -26.63 11.58 -37.26
CA PRO A 7 -27.71 10.61 -37.20
C PRO A 7 -28.60 10.95 -36.00
N ASP A 8 -29.91 11.01 -36.23
CA ASP A 8 -30.92 11.04 -35.18
C ASP A 8 -30.70 9.87 -34.22
N VAL A 9 -30.39 10.16 -32.96
CA VAL A 9 -30.34 9.17 -31.88
C VAL A 9 -31.79 8.91 -31.45
N THR A 10 -32.50 8.14 -32.25
CA THR A 10 -33.80 7.55 -31.89
C THR A 10 -33.87 6.10 -32.37
N GLU A 11 -33.11 5.22 -31.73
CA GLU A 11 -33.39 3.78 -31.81
C GLU A 11 -33.27 3.16 -30.40
N ASN A 12 -34.33 2.45 -30.01
CA ASN A 12 -34.46 1.71 -28.75
C ASN A 12 -33.21 0.91 -28.43
N VAL A 13 -32.70 1.10 -27.23
CA VAL A 13 -31.47 0.47 -26.80
C VAL A 13 -31.80 -0.69 -25.86
N ASP A 14 -32.12 -1.86 -26.42
CA ASP A 14 -32.35 -3.14 -25.73
C ASP A 14 -31.05 -3.74 -25.14
N PHE A 15 -30.15 -2.92 -24.60
CA PHE A 15 -28.97 -3.40 -23.89
C PHE A 15 -28.73 -2.64 -22.60
N LEU A 16 -28.22 -3.35 -21.60
CA LEU A 16 -27.82 -2.77 -20.33
C LEU A 16 -26.48 -2.04 -20.47
N ALA A 17 -26.44 -0.77 -20.06
CA ALA A 17 -25.25 0.05 -20.08
C ALA A 17 -25.05 0.80 -18.77
N VAL A 18 -23.79 0.90 -18.36
CA VAL A 18 -23.36 1.71 -17.21
C VAL A 18 -23.25 3.16 -17.66
N LYS A 19 -24.04 4.04 -17.05
CA LYS A 19 -24.04 5.49 -17.28
C LYS A 19 -23.10 6.23 -16.33
N ASN A 20 -23.08 5.82 -15.06
CA ASN A 20 -22.32 6.49 -14.01
C ASN A 20 -21.88 5.51 -12.92
N TRP A 21 -20.85 5.89 -12.17
CA TRP A 21 -20.23 5.10 -11.13
C TRP A 21 -20.23 5.87 -9.80
N ASN A 22 -20.65 5.21 -8.73
CA ASN A 22 -20.40 5.67 -7.37
C ASN A 22 -19.70 4.55 -6.61
N LEU A 23 -18.44 4.76 -6.23
CA LEU A 23 -17.65 3.78 -5.47
C LEU A 23 -17.89 3.86 -3.95
N GLU A 24 -18.98 4.51 -3.51
CA GLU A 24 -19.41 4.62 -2.11
C GLU A 24 -18.27 5.03 -1.16
N TYR A 25 -17.49 6.02 -1.58
CA TYR A 25 -16.20 6.38 -0.99
C TYR A 25 -16.27 6.59 0.53
N ASP A 26 -17.26 7.32 1.03
CA ASP A 26 -17.35 7.66 2.45
C ASP A 26 -17.66 6.41 3.29
N ARG A 27 -18.67 5.63 2.85
CA ARG A 27 -19.06 4.36 3.50
C ARG A 27 -17.91 3.38 3.49
N ASN A 28 -17.34 3.12 2.32
CA ASN A 28 -16.23 2.18 2.17
C ASN A 28 -14.99 2.67 2.93
N GLY A 29 -14.70 3.97 2.92
CA GLY A 29 -13.57 4.56 3.64
C GLY A 29 -13.68 4.38 5.15
N GLU A 30 -14.85 4.62 5.72
CA GLU A 30 -15.13 4.41 7.14
C GLU A 30 -15.07 2.92 7.50
N GLU A 31 -15.79 2.07 6.76
CA GLU A 31 -15.83 0.63 7.01
C GLU A 31 -14.45 -0.02 6.83
N HIS A 32 -13.59 0.45 5.93
CA HIS A 32 -12.25 -0.09 5.73
C HIS A 32 -11.15 0.61 6.54
N ARG A 33 -11.47 1.63 7.33
CA ARG A 33 -10.49 2.41 8.10
C ARG A 33 -9.40 2.96 7.18
N THR A 34 -9.85 3.59 6.09
CA THR A 34 -9.05 4.20 5.02
C THR A 34 -9.48 5.64 4.73
N ASN A 35 -10.40 6.20 5.53
CA ASN A 35 -10.88 7.57 5.44
C ASN A 35 -9.79 8.65 5.63
N ASN A 36 -8.66 8.30 6.25
CA ASN A 36 -7.56 9.24 6.48
C ASN A 36 -6.65 9.41 5.25
N TYR A 37 -6.68 8.48 4.28
CA TYR A 37 -5.87 8.59 3.08
C TYR A 37 -6.38 9.74 2.21
N VAL A 38 -5.50 10.71 1.91
CA VAL A 38 -5.90 11.91 1.17
C VAL A 38 -6.49 11.62 -0.21
N GLN A 39 -6.12 10.49 -0.84
CA GLN A 39 -6.63 10.06 -2.14
C GLN A 39 -8.12 9.71 -2.11
N LEU A 40 -8.67 9.36 -0.95
CA LEU A 40 -10.09 9.03 -0.78
C LEU A 40 -10.95 10.30 -0.70
N SER A 41 -10.37 11.40 -0.22
CA SER A 41 -11.02 12.69 -0.01
C SER A 41 -10.58 13.78 -1.00
N ASP A 42 -9.93 13.42 -2.11
CA ASP A 42 -9.49 14.42 -3.10
C ASP A 42 -10.71 15.04 -3.81
N ASP A 43 -10.80 16.38 -3.77
CA ASP A 43 -11.86 17.14 -4.42
C ASP A 43 -11.78 17.04 -5.94
N ASN A 44 -10.59 16.76 -6.49
CA ASN A 44 -10.44 16.44 -7.90
C ASN A 44 -10.86 14.98 -8.13
N LEU A 45 -12.06 14.81 -8.71
CA LEU A 45 -12.61 13.50 -9.04
C LEU A 45 -11.70 12.64 -9.94
N GLU A 46 -10.81 13.26 -10.72
CA GLU A 46 -9.84 12.53 -11.57
C GLU A 46 -8.68 11.93 -10.76
N ASP A 47 -8.35 12.53 -9.60
CA ASP A 47 -7.28 12.06 -8.70
C ASP A 47 -7.85 11.20 -7.55
N ARG A 48 -9.17 11.25 -7.33
CA ARG A 48 -9.86 10.46 -6.30
C ARG A 48 -9.79 8.96 -6.60
N SER A 49 -9.39 8.18 -5.60
CA SER A 49 -9.30 6.72 -5.72
C SER A 49 -9.96 6.03 -4.53
N LEU A 50 -10.64 4.91 -4.78
CA LEU A 50 -11.19 4.11 -3.68
C LEU A 50 -10.04 3.35 -3.00
N ILE A 51 -9.99 3.36 -1.67
CA ILE A 51 -9.00 2.60 -0.91
C ILE A 51 -9.73 1.65 0.03
N VAL A 52 -9.54 0.35 -0.17
CA VAL A 52 -10.17 -0.72 0.61
C VAL A 52 -9.11 -1.73 1.05
N ARG A 53 -9.49 -2.60 1.99
CA ARG A 53 -8.63 -3.65 2.54
C ARG A 53 -9.14 -5.02 2.13
N ARG A 54 -8.23 -5.93 1.77
CA ARG A 54 -8.56 -7.27 1.27
C ARG A 54 -9.33 -8.11 2.30
N GLY A 55 -10.14 -9.07 1.85
CA GLY A 55 -10.87 -9.95 2.76
C GLY A 55 -12.02 -9.28 3.53
N GLN A 56 -12.47 -8.11 3.09
CA GLN A 56 -13.62 -7.39 3.63
C GLN A 56 -14.47 -6.86 2.48
N THR A 57 -15.79 -6.81 2.69
CA THR A 57 -16.76 -6.35 1.71
C THR A 57 -16.76 -4.84 1.53
N PHE A 58 -16.96 -4.38 0.30
CA PHE A 58 -17.13 -2.99 -0.08
C PHE A 58 -18.26 -2.86 -1.12
N TYR A 59 -18.74 -1.63 -1.32
CA TYR A 59 -19.93 -1.37 -2.12
C TYR A 59 -19.61 -0.55 -3.38
N ILE A 60 -20.26 -0.89 -4.48
CA ILE A 60 -20.19 -0.13 -5.75
C ILE A 60 -21.62 0.06 -6.25
N THR A 61 -22.01 1.31 -6.46
CA THR A 61 -23.29 1.65 -7.09
C THR A 61 -23.09 2.02 -8.55
N LEU A 62 -23.80 1.32 -9.43
CA LEU A 62 -23.82 1.58 -10.87
C LEU A 62 -25.16 2.24 -11.23
N GLU A 63 -25.10 3.38 -11.90
CA GLU A 63 -26.26 3.96 -12.58
C GLU A 63 -26.38 3.36 -13.97
N LEU A 64 -27.57 2.88 -14.33
CA LEU A 64 -27.81 2.11 -15.54
C LEU A 64 -28.76 2.86 -16.49
N ASN A 65 -28.68 2.55 -17.78
CA ASN A 65 -29.60 3.14 -18.76
C ASN A 65 -31.03 2.62 -18.67
N VAL A 66 -31.21 1.39 -18.21
CA VAL A 66 -32.49 0.70 -18.00
C VAL A 66 -32.46 -0.06 -16.68
N THR A 67 -33.62 -0.45 -16.17
CA THR A 67 -33.73 -1.25 -14.95
C THR A 67 -33.04 -2.60 -15.13
N TYR A 68 -32.24 -3.00 -14.15
CA TYR A 68 -31.59 -4.32 -14.15
C TYR A 68 -32.62 -5.43 -13.97
N ASP A 69 -32.60 -6.44 -14.84
CA ASP A 69 -33.44 -7.64 -14.77
C ASP A 69 -32.51 -8.86 -14.84
N PRO A 70 -32.33 -9.62 -13.74
CA PRO A 70 -31.42 -10.76 -13.70
C PRO A 70 -31.84 -11.92 -14.63
N THR A 71 -33.07 -11.91 -15.16
CA THR A 71 -33.52 -12.91 -16.15
C THR A 71 -33.08 -12.57 -17.58
N LYS A 72 -32.75 -11.30 -17.84
CA LYS A 72 -32.37 -10.79 -19.17
C LYS A 72 -30.92 -10.32 -19.25
N HIS A 73 -30.37 -9.90 -18.10
CA HIS A 73 -29.07 -9.25 -18.04
C HIS A 73 -28.11 -9.98 -17.11
N ASN A 74 -26.87 -10.15 -17.57
CA ASN A 74 -25.75 -10.55 -16.70
C ASN A 74 -24.82 -9.36 -16.47
N ILE A 75 -24.22 -9.29 -15.28
CA ILE A 75 -23.16 -8.34 -14.95
C ILE A 75 -21.98 -9.12 -14.40
N SER A 76 -20.78 -8.87 -14.93
CA SER A 76 -19.52 -9.39 -14.40
C SER A 76 -18.57 -8.24 -14.10
N LEU A 77 -17.92 -8.31 -12.94
CA LEU A 77 -16.90 -7.36 -12.51
C LEU A 77 -15.53 -7.95 -12.83
N MET A 78 -14.74 -7.25 -13.63
CA MET A 78 -13.37 -7.62 -13.98
C MET A 78 -12.39 -6.70 -13.26
N PHE A 79 -11.67 -7.26 -12.29
CA PHE A 79 -10.62 -6.57 -11.54
C PHE A 79 -9.26 -6.90 -12.14
N ILE A 80 -8.51 -5.87 -12.52
CA ILE A 80 -7.23 -6.01 -13.22
C ILE A 80 -6.14 -5.26 -12.44
N VAL A 81 -5.07 -5.95 -12.07
CA VAL A 81 -3.92 -5.32 -11.41
C VAL A 81 -3.19 -4.40 -12.38
N THR A 82 -3.05 -3.12 -12.03
CA THR A 82 -2.38 -2.11 -12.86
C THR A 82 -0.89 -2.40 -13.05
N GLY A 83 -0.37 -2.16 -14.26
CA GLY A 83 1.05 -2.36 -14.59
C GLY A 83 1.46 -3.83 -14.71
N SER A 84 0.50 -4.74 -14.89
CA SER A 84 0.74 -6.18 -15.04
C SER A 84 0.16 -6.72 -16.35
N ASN A 85 0.62 -7.91 -16.76
CA ASN A 85 -0.08 -8.68 -17.78
C ASN A 85 -1.26 -9.41 -17.11
N PRO A 86 -2.52 -9.11 -17.47
CA PRO A 86 -3.69 -9.70 -16.83
C PRO A 86 -3.73 -11.22 -17.04
N ASN A 87 -3.85 -11.99 -15.95
CA ASN A 87 -3.87 -13.44 -15.99
C ASN A 87 -4.61 -14.01 -14.77
N PHE A 88 -5.52 -14.96 -15.00
CA PHE A 88 -6.28 -15.60 -13.92
C PHE A 88 -5.39 -16.47 -13.01
N GLY A 89 -4.44 -17.21 -13.58
CA GLY A 89 -3.63 -18.20 -12.87
C GLY A 89 -2.66 -17.59 -11.84
N ASN A 90 -2.26 -16.33 -12.01
CA ASN A 90 -1.41 -15.61 -11.04
C ASN A 90 -2.17 -14.53 -10.25
N GLY A 91 -3.50 -14.45 -10.40
CA GLY A 91 -4.37 -13.52 -9.67
C GLY A 91 -4.30 -12.06 -10.12
N THR A 92 -3.66 -11.72 -11.25
CA THR A 92 -3.64 -10.33 -11.77
C THR A 92 -4.89 -9.93 -12.54
N LEU A 93 -5.73 -10.91 -12.88
CA LEU A 93 -7.07 -10.73 -13.43
C LEU A 93 -8.06 -11.57 -12.61
N VAL A 94 -9.11 -10.93 -12.09
CA VAL A 94 -10.18 -11.61 -11.35
C VAL A 94 -11.51 -11.21 -11.96
N GLY A 95 -12.30 -12.19 -12.40
CA GLY A 95 -13.65 -12.00 -12.90
C GLY A 95 -14.68 -12.52 -11.91
N VAL A 96 -15.68 -11.71 -11.59
CA VAL A 96 -16.71 -12.04 -10.61
C VAL A 96 -18.08 -11.79 -11.21
N LYS A 97 -18.89 -12.83 -11.36
CA LYS A 97 -20.29 -12.67 -11.80
C LYS A 97 -21.14 -12.17 -10.64
N VAL A 98 -21.90 -11.09 -10.86
CA VAL A 98 -22.82 -10.55 -9.85
C VAL A 98 -23.98 -11.52 -9.66
N GLY A 99 -24.28 -11.87 -8.40
CA GLY A 99 -25.28 -12.88 -8.04
C GLY A 99 -24.72 -14.29 -7.88
N SER A 100 -23.39 -14.44 -7.91
CA SER A 100 -22.74 -15.70 -7.49
C SER A 100 -22.70 -15.77 -5.96
N GLU A 101 -23.37 -16.78 -5.39
CA GLU A 101 -23.31 -17.11 -3.95
C GLU A 101 -22.36 -18.30 -3.68
N GLU A 102 -21.70 -18.82 -4.70
CA GLU A 102 -20.82 -19.98 -4.58
C GLU A 102 -19.52 -19.59 -3.85
N ASP A 103 -19.28 -20.27 -2.72
CA ASP A 103 -18.13 -20.14 -1.82
C ASP A 103 -17.84 -18.70 -1.34
N PHE A 104 -18.42 -18.33 -0.19
CA PHE A 104 -18.11 -17.10 0.57
C PHE A 104 -16.62 -16.92 0.95
N LYS A 105 -15.73 -17.80 0.50
CA LYS A 105 -14.27 -17.68 0.60
C LYS A 105 -13.70 -17.21 -0.74
N GLY A 106 -13.20 -15.98 -0.77
CA GLY A 106 -12.52 -15.43 -1.94
C GLY A 106 -13.26 -14.24 -2.55
N TRP A 107 -13.16 -14.08 -3.87
CA TRP A 107 -13.83 -13.01 -4.58
C TRP A 107 -15.27 -13.38 -4.92
N TRP A 108 -16.23 -12.56 -4.51
CA TRP A 108 -17.65 -12.73 -4.84
C TRP A 108 -18.34 -11.36 -4.93
N ALA A 109 -19.48 -11.32 -5.62
CA ALA A 109 -20.28 -10.11 -5.76
C ALA A 109 -21.77 -10.44 -5.77
N LYS A 110 -22.58 -9.68 -5.02
CA LYS A 110 -24.04 -9.84 -4.98
C LYS A 110 -24.74 -8.49 -5.00
N ILE A 111 -26.00 -8.49 -5.39
CA ILE A 111 -26.83 -7.29 -5.37
C ILE A 111 -27.20 -7.00 -3.92
N HIS A 112 -26.82 -5.82 -3.43
CA HIS A 112 -27.17 -5.32 -2.11
C HIS A 112 -28.53 -4.62 -2.12
N SER A 113 -28.72 -3.74 -3.11
CA SER A 113 -29.97 -3.01 -3.33
C SER A 113 -30.15 -2.65 -4.80
N GLN A 114 -31.39 -2.46 -5.22
CA GLN A 114 -31.74 -2.07 -6.58
C GLN A 114 -32.85 -1.03 -6.54
N ASN A 115 -32.68 0.02 -7.35
CA ASN A 115 -33.67 1.03 -7.67
C ASN A 115 -33.99 0.99 -9.17
N ASP A 116 -34.92 1.82 -9.65
CA ASP A 116 -35.37 1.81 -11.05
C ASP A 116 -34.25 2.03 -12.08
N SER A 117 -33.23 2.82 -11.74
CA SER A 117 -32.09 3.17 -12.61
C SER A 117 -30.72 2.92 -12.02
N SER A 118 -30.62 2.23 -10.87
CA SER A 118 -29.33 1.96 -10.23
C SER A 118 -29.33 0.65 -9.46
N ILE A 119 -28.15 0.04 -9.36
CA ILE A 119 -27.89 -1.13 -8.53
C ILE A 119 -26.69 -0.86 -7.64
N THR A 120 -26.78 -1.27 -6.38
CA THR A 120 -25.65 -1.31 -5.46
C THR A 120 -25.21 -2.75 -5.32
N ILE A 121 -23.94 -2.99 -5.62
CA ILE A 121 -23.30 -4.30 -5.59
C ILE A 121 -22.40 -4.35 -4.35
N GLU A 122 -22.59 -5.37 -3.52
CA GLU A 122 -21.65 -5.72 -2.44
C GLU A 122 -20.61 -6.68 -3.02
N VAL A 123 -19.34 -6.31 -2.92
CA VAL A 123 -18.19 -7.05 -3.45
C VAL A 123 -17.30 -7.45 -2.30
N ASN A 124 -16.88 -8.71 -2.26
CA ASN A 124 -15.81 -9.17 -1.38
C ASN A 124 -14.57 -9.50 -2.19
N SER A 125 -13.40 -9.15 -1.66
CA SER A 125 -12.12 -9.60 -2.18
C SER A 125 -11.58 -10.76 -1.34
N SER A 126 -10.75 -11.63 -1.94
CA SER A 126 -10.05 -12.64 -1.14
C SER A 126 -9.11 -12.00 -0.12
N ALA A 127 -9.01 -12.56 1.09
CA ALA A 127 -8.01 -12.17 2.10
C ALA A 127 -6.55 -12.43 1.65
N SER A 128 -6.35 -13.19 0.57
CA SER A 128 -5.05 -13.44 -0.07
C SER A 128 -4.84 -12.62 -1.34
N SER A 129 -5.66 -11.59 -1.60
CA SER A 129 -5.55 -10.80 -2.82
C SER A 129 -4.25 -10.01 -2.89
N ILE A 130 -3.81 -9.74 -4.12
CA ILE A 130 -2.65 -8.90 -4.42
C ILE A 130 -2.90 -7.48 -3.89
N VAL A 131 -1.94 -6.96 -3.14
CA VAL A 131 -1.94 -5.57 -2.69
C VAL A 131 -1.41 -4.66 -3.78
N GLY A 132 -2.11 -3.55 -4.02
CA GLY A 132 -1.73 -2.57 -5.04
C GLY A 132 -2.92 -1.86 -5.68
N LYS A 133 -2.66 -1.23 -6.83
CA LYS A 133 -3.64 -0.51 -7.63
C LYS A 133 -4.33 -1.46 -8.61
N TRP A 134 -5.65 -1.40 -8.67
CA TRP A 134 -6.51 -2.22 -9.51
C TRP A 134 -7.42 -1.34 -10.35
N LYS A 135 -7.62 -1.73 -11.61
CA LYS A 135 -8.67 -1.25 -12.49
C LYS A 135 -9.91 -2.11 -12.33
N LEU A 136 -11.07 -1.49 -12.50
CA LEU A 136 -12.35 -2.17 -12.57
C LEU A 136 -12.97 -1.95 -13.95
N GLU A 137 -13.37 -3.06 -14.57
CA GLU A 137 -14.21 -3.07 -15.75
C GLU A 137 -15.52 -3.81 -15.42
N VAL A 138 -16.63 -3.35 -15.97
CA VAL A 138 -17.95 -3.98 -15.84
C VAL A 138 -18.36 -4.48 -17.20
N ASP A 139 -18.49 -5.80 -17.31
CA ASP A 139 -19.08 -6.45 -18.47
C ASP A 139 -20.57 -6.64 -18.25
N THR A 140 -21.39 -6.02 -19.09
CA THR A 140 -22.83 -6.26 -19.15
C THR A 140 -23.15 -7.17 -20.34
N GLU A 141 -24.05 -8.11 -20.14
CA GLU A 141 -24.58 -8.96 -21.20
C GLU A 141 -26.09 -8.75 -21.31
N SER A 142 -26.60 -8.60 -22.53
CA SER A 142 -28.03 -8.52 -22.83
C SER A 142 -28.30 -9.26 -24.13
N GLU A 143 -29.19 -10.26 -24.10
CA GLU A 143 -29.55 -11.08 -25.26
C GLU A 143 -28.34 -11.69 -26.00
N GLY A 144 -27.31 -12.10 -25.25
CA GLY A 144 -26.07 -12.69 -25.79
C GLY A 144 -25.07 -11.68 -26.35
N ASN A 145 -25.32 -10.36 -26.25
CA ASN A 145 -24.37 -9.31 -26.60
C ASN A 145 -23.69 -8.76 -25.34
N THR A 146 -22.35 -8.80 -25.31
CA THR A 146 -21.54 -8.29 -24.21
C THR A 146 -20.99 -6.89 -24.52
N ARG A 147 -20.98 -6.01 -23.51
CA ARG A 147 -20.35 -4.69 -23.55
C ARG A 147 -19.53 -4.45 -22.29
N THR A 148 -18.36 -3.84 -22.46
CA THR A 148 -17.43 -3.53 -21.38
C THR A 148 -17.44 -2.04 -21.08
N PHE A 149 -17.54 -1.67 -19.80
CA PHE A 149 -17.49 -0.30 -19.30
C PHE A 149 -16.33 -0.18 -18.32
N ILE A 150 -15.46 0.81 -18.50
CA ILE A 150 -14.27 1.00 -17.67
C ILE A 150 -14.60 2.01 -16.56
N CYS A 151 -14.31 1.65 -15.31
CA CYS A 151 -14.40 2.58 -14.19
C CYS A 151 -13.36 3.71 -14.37
N PRO A 152 -13.75 4.98 -14.25
CA PRO A 152 -12.83 6.10 -14.48
C PRO A 152 -11.75 6.22 -13.39
N THR A 153 -12.02 5.69 -12.19
CA THR A 153 -11.12 5.74 -11.04
C THR A 153 -10.56 4.36 -10.70
N ASP A 154 -9.34 4.35 -10.17
CA ASP A 154 -8.68 3.13 -9.72
C ASP A 154 -9.09 2.78 -8.27
N ILE A 155 -8.93 1.49 -7.93
CA ILE A 155 -9.16 0.95 -6.60
C ILE A 155 -7.81 0.49 -6.02
N TYR A 156 -7.42 1.00 -4.86
CA TYR A 156 -6.32 0.46 -4.08
C TYR A 156 -6.83 -0.62 -3.13
N LEU A 157 -6.22 -1.79 -3.20
CA LEU A 157 -6.48 -2.90 -2.29
C LEU A 157 -5.26 -3.08 -1.38
N LEU A 158 -5.46 -2.97 -0.07
CA LEU A 158 -4.41 -3.02 0.96
C LEU A 158 -4.49 -4.30 1.81
N PHE A 159 -3.46 -4.56 2.61
CA PHE A 159 -3.50 -5.57 3.66
C PHE A 159 -4.54 -5.22 4.73
N ASN A 160 -5.07 -6.25 5.41
CA ASN A 160 -6.18 -6.10 6.33
C ASN A 160 -5.94 -6.74 7.71
N ALA A 161 -5.42 -5.96 8.66
CA ALA A 161 -5.28 -6.44 10.04
C ALA A 161 -6.61 -6.62 10.80
N TRP A 162 -7.75 -6.21 10.23
CA TRP A 162 -9.08 -6.47 10.80
C TRP A 162 -9.71 -7.77 10.28
N CYS A 163 -9.20 -8.36 9.20
CA CYS A 163 -9.68 -9.61 8.63
C CYS A 163 -8.96 -10.80 9.27
N LYS A 164 -9.70 -11.70 9.94
CA LYS A 164 -9.15 -12.89 10.61
C LYS A 164 -8.46 -13.87 9.66
N ASP A 165 -8.84 -13.85 8.39
CA ASP A 165 -8.28 -14.73 7.36
C ASP A 165 -7.04 -14.11 6.68
N ASP A 166 -6.72 -12.84 6.97
CA ASP A 166 -5.50 -12.20 6.48
C ASP A 166 -4.31 -12.57 7.39
N VAL A 167 -3.17 -12.88 6.77
CA VAL A 167 -1.91 -13.20 7.47
C VAL A 167 -1.46 -12.08 8.42
N VAL A 168 -1.82 -10.82 8.13
CA VAL A 168 -1.47 -9.68 9.00
C VAL A 168 -2.51 -9.36 10.08
N PHE A 169 -3.48 -10.26 10.30
CA PHE A 169 -4.51 -10.08 11.32
C PHE A 169 -3.92 -9.75 12.69
N LEU A 170 -4.49 -8.73 13.35
CA LEU A 170 -4.14 -8.37 14.71
C LEU A 170 -5.43 -8.29 15.54
N GLY A 171 -5.50 -9.13 16.58
CA GLY A 171 -6.73 -9.35 17.34
C GLY A 171 -7.12 -8.19 18.25
N ASP A 172 -6.14 -7.43 18.72
CA ASP A 172 -6.35 -6.32 19.64
C ASP A 172 -6.60 -5.01 18.87
N GLU A 173 -7.69 -4.32 19.23
CA GLU A 173 -8.10 -3.07 18.56
C GLU A 173 -7.16 -1.91 18.87
N GLU A 174 -6.62 -1.82 20.08
CA GLU A 174 -5.69 -0.77 20.46
C GLU A 174 -4.33 -0.99 19.79
N GLU A 175 -3.89 -2.24 19.62
CA GLU A 175 -2.71 -2.56 18.82
C GLU A 175 -2.89 -2.20 17.34
N ARG A 176 -4.09 -2.39 16.76
CA ARG A 176 -4.37 -1.95 15.38
C ARG A 176 -4.35 -0.43 15.24
N LYS A 177 -4.94 0.28 16.21
CA LYS A 177 -4.86 1.75 16.27
C LYS A 177 -3.42 2.21 16.35
N GLU A 178 -2.60 1.59 17.20
CA GLU A 178 -1.20 1.98 17.40
C GLU A 178 -0.28 1.60 16.23
N PHE A 179 -0.40 0.38 15.71
CA PHE A 179 0.55 -0.18 14.75
C PHE A 179 0.14 0.01 13.28
N ILE A 180 -1.05 0.55 13.00
CA ILE A 180 -1.51 0.90 11.64
C ILE A 180 -2.00 2.34 11.55
N LEU A 181 -2.92 2.74 12.43
CA LEU A 181 -3.63 4.03 12.26
C LEU A 181 -2.87 5.23 12.84
N ASN A 182 -2.02 5.02 13.85
CA ASN A 182 -1.30 6.12 14.47
C ASN A 182 -0.21 6.64 13.52
N GLU A 183 -0.28 7.92 13.17
CA GLU A 183 0.64 8.59 12.24
C GLU A 183 1.82 9.25 12.93
N THR A 184 1.87 9.18 14.26
CA THR A 184 2.94 9.73 15.08
C THR A 184 3.45 8.70 16.06
N GLY A 185 4.70 8.83 16.48
CA GLY A 185 5.27 7.93 17.47
C GLY A 185 6.58 8.44 18.03
N LEU A 186 7.20 7.59 18.84
CA LEU A 186 8.51 7.83 19.43
C LEU A 186 9.51 6.80 18.93
N ILE A 187 10.67 7.28 18.50
CA ILE A 187 11.84 6.44 18.25
C ILE A 187 12.87 6.76 19.34
N TRP A 188 13.24 5.75 20.13
CA TRP A 188 14.17 5.94 21.24
C TRP A 188 15.61 5.95 20.73
N ARG A 189 16.38 6.93 21.19
CA ARG A 189 17.82 7.11 20.91
C ARG A 189 18.59 7.31 22.23
N GLY A 190 19.89 7.56 22.14
CA GLY A 190 20.73 7.87 23.30
C GLY A 190 21.48 6.66 23.82
N THR A 191 21.51 6.46 25.13
CA THR A 191 22.15 5.32 25.79
C THR A 191 21.17 4.65 26.74
N HIS A 192 21.46 3.43 27.20
CA HIS A 192 20.62 2.72 28.16
C HIS A 192 20.41 3.50 29.49
N THR A 193 21.37 4.34 29.88
CA THR A 193 21.29 5.22 31.06
C THR A 193 20.66 6.60 30.78
N ARG A 194 20.59 7.02 29.51
CA ARG A 194 20.10 8.34 29.13
C ARG A 194 19.27 8.23 27.86
N LEU A 195 18.06 7.70 28.04
CA LEU A 195 17.06 7.58 26.99
C LEU A 195 16.70 8.95 26.43
N ARG A 196 16.74 9.09 25.11
CA ARG A 196 16.34 10.30 24.40
C ARG A 196 15.18 9.99 23.46
N PRO A 197 13.95 10.45 23.75
CA PRO A 197 12.84 10.28 22.84
C PRO A 197 13.06 11.13 21.58
N CYS A 198 12.80 10.56 20.41
CA CYS A 198 12.72 11.28 19.15
C CYS A 198 11.27 11.18 18.66
N PRO A 199 10.46 12.25 18.83
CA PRO A 199 9.18 12.34 18.16
C PRO A 199 9.35 12.18 16.65
N TRP A 200 8.50 11.35 16.06
CA TRP A 200 8.52 11.04 14.64
C TRP A 200 7.11 11.08 14.07
N GLN A 201 6.95 11.76 12.94
CA GLN A 201 5.70 11.75 12.17
C GLN A 201 5.85 10.75 11.01
N PHE A 202 5.17 9.61 11.12
CA PHE A 202 5.15 8.59 10.08
C PHE A 202 4.36 9.07 8.86
N GLY A 203 3.18 9.66 9.08
CA GLY A 203 2.35 10.28 8.03
C GLY A 203 1.98 9.36 6.87
N GLN A 204 1.63 8.10 7.17
CA GLN A 204 1.35 7.07 6.17
C GLN A 204 0.17 7.38 5.25
N PHE A 205 -0.70 8.32 5.63
CA PHE A 205 -1.91 8.69 4.88
C PHE A 205 -1.76 9.98 4.07
N GLU A 206 -0.61 10.64 4.18
CA GLU A 206 -0.29 11.88 3.48
C GLU A 206 -0.17 11.70 1.96
N LYS A 207 -0.25 12.82 1.24
CA LYS A 207 -0.17 12.86 -0.22
C LYS A 207 1.09 12.17 -0.75
N ASN A 208 0.91 11.39 -1.80
CA ASN A 208 1.96 10.65 -2.52
C ASN A 208 2.65 9.53 -1.73
N ILE A 209 2.28 9.27 -0.47
CA ILE A 209 2.97 8.25 0.33
C ILE A 209 2.59 6.83 -0.14
N LEU A 210 1.29 6.55 -0.34
CA LEU A 210 0.83 5.26 -0.87
C LEU A 210 1.43 4.97 -2.24
N GLU A 211 1.40 5.94 -3.15
CA GLU A 211 1.95 5.84 -4.50
C GLU A 211 3.47 5.65 -4.45
N CYS A 212 4.16 6.33 -3.53
CA CYS A 212 5.59 6.16 -3.32
C CYS A 212 5.95 4.74 -2.88
N VAL A 213 5.22 4.19 -1.93
CA VAL A 213 5.45 2.84 -1.44
C VAL A 213 5.13 1.79 -2.52
N LEU A 214 4.07 2.01 -3.31
CA LEU A 214 3.78 1.12 -4.45
C LEU A 214 4.84 1.26 -5.55
N PHE A 215 5.33 2.46 -5.85
CA PHE A 215 6.44 2.67 -6.78
C PHE A 215 7.73 1.98 -6.31
N LEU A 216 8.04 2.07 -5.01
CA LEU A 216 9.15 1.36 -4.38
C LEU A 216 9.07 -0.14 -4.64
N LEU A 217 7.90 -0.75 -4.45
CA LEU A 217 7.71 -2.18 -4.69
C LEU A 217 7.78 -2.56 -6.17
N ASN A 218 7.14 -1.78 -7.03
CA ASN A 218 6.92 -2.13 -8.43
C ASN A 218 8.14 -1.85 -9.31
N GLU A 219 8.72 -0.66 -9.17
CA GLU A 219 9.75 -0.16 -10.09
C GLU A 219 11.15 -0.35 -9.52
N LEU A 220 11.32 -0.10 -8.22
CA LEU A 220 12.63 -0.20 -7.58
C LEU A 220 12.97 -1.64 -7.21
N CYS A 221 12.09 -2.28 -6.44
CA CYS A 221 12.29 -3.65 -5.97
C CYS A 221 11.85 -4.70 -6.98
N LYS A 222 11.08 -4.30 -8.01
CA LYS A 222 10.57 -5.17 -9.08
C LYS A 222 9.85 -6.41 -8.54
N VAL A 223 9.09 -6.24 -7.46
CA VAL A 223 8.28 -7.32 -6.89
C VAL A 223 7.18 -7.64 -7.88
N SER A 224 7.19 -8.86 -8.41
CA SER A 224 6.17 -9.27 -9.37
C SER A 224 4.78 -9.18 -8.74
N PRO A 225 3.72 -8.84 -9.50
CA PRO A 225 2.36 -8.67 -8.99
C PRO A 225 1.86 -9.77 -8.06
N ALA A 226 2.01 -11.04 -8.44
CA ALA A 226 1.55 -12.19 -7.65
C ALA A 226 2.19 -12.25 -6.25
N HIS A 227 3.49 -11.92 -6.14
CA HIS A 227 4.20 -11.93 -4.87
C HIS A 227 3.85 -10.75 -3.95
N ARG A 228 3.14 -9.73 -4.44
CA ARG A 228 2.65 -8.63 -3.59
C ARG A 228 1.45 -9.04 -2.72
N ALA A 229 0.91 -10.25 -2.91
CA ALA A 229 -0.08 -10.83 -1.99
C ALA A 229 0.54 -11.33 -0.67
N ASP A 230 1.85 -11.61 -0.65
CA ASP A 230 2.54 -12.16 0.51
C ASP A 230 3.19 -11.03 1.34
N PRO A 231 2.75 -10.79 2.59
CA PRO A 231 3.36 -9.75 3.43
C PRO A 231 4.85 -10.01 3.70
N ILE A 232 5.32 -11.27 3.74
CA ILE A 232 6.72 -11.61 3.98
C ILE A 232 7.60 -11.12 2.82
N VAL A 233 7.17 -11.36 1.58
CA VAL A 233 7.88 -10.87 0.40
C VAL A 233 7.87 -9.34 0.36
N VAL A 234 6.72 -8.74 0.68
CA VAL A 234 6.56 -7.28 0.69
C VAL A 234 7.46 -6.62 1.73
N VAL A 235 7.48 -7.07 2.99
CA VAL A 235 8.33 -6.46 4.03
C VAL A 235 9.81 -6.65 3.72
N ARG A 236 10.20 -7.80 3.15
CA ARG A 236 11.58 -8.02 2.69
C ARG A 236 11.97 -7.03 1.60
N ALA A 237 11.10 -6.80 0.62
CA ALA A 237 11.32 -5.81 -0.43
C ALA A 237 11.40 -4.38 0.13
N ILE A 238 10.49 -3.99 1.03
CA ILE A 238 10.54 -2.68 1.70
C ILE A 238 11.86 -2.48 2.43
N SER A 239 12.29 -3.46 3.24
CA SER A 239 13.55 -3.37 3.99
C SER A 239 14.76 -3.17 3.07
N ALA A 240 14.80 -3.88 1.94
CA ALA A 240 15.88 -3.77 0.96
C ALA A 240 15.84 -2.46 0.17
N GLY A 241 14.65 -1.99 -0.22
CA GLY A 241 14.48 -0.80 -1.06
C GLY A 241 14.54 0.52 -0.30
N VAL A 242 14.24 0.53 1.00
CA VAL A 242 14.40 1.74 1.84
C VAL A 242 15.88 2.06 2.03
N ASN A 243 16.70 1.03 2.28
CA ASN A 243 18.14 1.19 2.26
C ASN A 243 18.65 1.37 0.83
N SER A 244 19.69 2.17 0.65
CA SER A 244 20.28 2.45 -0.66
C SER A 244 21.72 1.95 -0.75
N PRO A 245 21.95 0.64 -0.92
CA PRO A 245 23.26 0.17 -1.37
C PRO A 245 23.51 0.76 -2.78
N ASN A 246 24.62 1.47 -2.95
CA ASN A 246 25.03 2.08 -4.23
C ASN A 246 24.03 3.11 -4.82
N ASP A 247 23.35 3.90 -3.98
CA ASP A 247 22.42 4.97 -4.42
C ASP A 247 21.14 4.48 -5.15
N GLN A 248 20.76 3.19 -5.04
CA GLN A 248 19.59 2.59 -5.69
C GLN A 248 18.33 2.41 -4.81
N GLY A 249 18.32 2.90 -3.57
CA GLY A 249 17.20 2.85 -2.63
C GLY A 249 16.56 4.21 -2.34
N VAL A 250 15.73 4.28 -1.29
CA VAL A 250 15.08 5.53 -0.86
C VAL A 250 16.07 6.48 -0.17
N LEU A 251 16.91 5.97 0.73
CA LEU A 251 17.76 6.77 1.61
C LEU A 251 19.22 6.34 1.57
N VAL A 252 20.14 7.32 1.48
CA VAL A 252 21.58 7.09 1.56
C VAL A 252 22.04 7.18 3.02
N GLY A 253 22.71 6.12 3.51
CA GLY A 253 23.30 6.11 4.84
C GLY A 253 24.58 6.96 4.94
N ASN A 254 24.77 7.71 6.02
CA ASN A 254 26.03 8.44 6.27
C ASN A 254 26.32 8.57 7.78
N TRP A 255 27.49 8.09 8.19
CA TRP A 255 27.99 8.11 9.59
C TRP A 255 29.27 8.94 9.76
N SER A 256 29.74 9.63 8.72
CA SER A 256 31.02 10.36 8.74
C SER A 256 31.02 11.62 9.63
N GLY A 257 29.85 12.07 10.10
CA GLY A 257 29.68 13.36 10.78
C GLY A 257 29.72 14.58 9.86
N LYS A 258 29.94 14.38 8.55
CA LYS A 258 29.93 15.43 7.51
C LYS A 258 28.79 15.15 6.52
N TYR A 259 27.82 16.05 6.47
CA TYR A 259 26.57 15.85 5.71
C TYR A 259 26.43 16.81 4.52
N GLU A 260 27.55 17.22 3.94
CA GLU A 260 27.55 18.07 2.74
C GLU A 260 26.78 17.40 1.58
N GLY A 261 26.03 18.21 0.83
CA GLY A 261 25.19 17.74 -0.27
C GLY A 261 23.88 17.06 0.15
N GLY A 262 23.55 17.03 1.44
CA GLY A 262 22.31 16.46 1.96
C GLY A 262 21.86 17.09 3.27
N ARG A 263 20.90 16.44 3.93
CA ARG A 263 20.41 16.80 5.27
C ARG A 263 21.05 15.90 6.33
N SER A 264 21.37 16.47 7.48
CA SER A 264 21.85 15.70 8.63
C SER A 264 20.78 14.68 9.07
N PRO A 265 21.14 13.41 9.33
CA PRO A 265 20.23 12.41 9.87
C PRO A 265 19.51 12.85 11.15
N THR A 266 20.11 13.74 11.94
CA THR A 266 19.53 14.27 13.19
C THR A 266 18.45 15.32 12.99
N ASP A 267 18.30 15.86 11.78
CA ASP A 267 17.38 16.97 11.48
C ASP A 267 16.02 16.46 10.98
N TRP A 268 15.94 15.19 10.59
CA TRP A 268 14.67 14.55 10.24
C TRP A 268 13.77 14.38 11.47
N ARG A 269 12.48 14.61 11.25
CA ARG A 269 11.41 14.44 12.24
C ARG A 269 10.22 13.66 11.66
N ASP A 270 10.28 13.29 10.40
CA ASP A 270 9.17 12.73 9.65
C ASP A 270 9.67 11.87 8.49
N SER A 271 8.85 10.90 8.10
CA SER A 271 9.06 10.11 6.87
C SER A 271 8.46 10.78 5.63
N ILE A 272 7.54 11.73 5.82
CA ILE A 272 6.74 12.35 4.76
C ILE A 272 7.66 13.08 3.77
N ALA A 273 8.49 14.00 4.26
CA ALA A 273 9.39 14.79 3.43
C ALA A 273 10.40 13.91 2.70
N ILE A 274 10.85 12.82 3.32
CA ILE A 274 11.79 11.86 2.72
C ILE A 274 11.11 11.14 1.56
N LEU A 275 9.95 10.53 1.79
CA LEU A 275 9.26 9.73 0.79
C LEU A 275 8.70 10.59 -0.35
N GLN A 276 8.19 11.78 -0.06
CA GLN A 276 7.75 12.73 -1.09
C GLN A 276 8.93 13.23 -1.93
N GLN A 277 10.07 13.58 -1.32
CA GLN A 277 11.26 13.99 -2.06
C GLN A 277 11.78 12.86 -2.95
N PHE A 278 11.82 11.62 -2.44
CA PHE A 278 12.21 10.46 -3.22
C PHE A 278 11.23 10.24 -4.39
N TYR A 279 9.93 10.31 -4.13
CA TYR A 279 8.90 10.06 -5.14
C TYR A 279 8.88 11.12 -6.24
N ASP A 280 9.10 12.39 -5.90
CA ASP A 280 9.17 13.49 -6.86
C ASP A 280 10.41 13.36 -7.75
N LYS A 281 11.58 13.17 -7.13
CA LYS A 281 12.87 13.20 -7.85
C LYS A 281 13.28 11.86 -8.45
N LYS A 282 12.65 10.76 -8.03
CA LYS A 282 13.03 9.37 -8.32
C LYS A 282 14.52 9.09 -8.05
N LYS A 283 15.06 9.71 -6.99
CA LYS A 283 16.48 9.65 -6.61
C LYS A 283 16.61 9.51 -5.10
N SER A 284 17.63 8.75 -4.68
CA SER A 284 17.99 8.56 -3.27
C SER A 284 18.08 9.89 -2.50
N VAL A 285 17.51 9.92 -1.30
CA VAL A 285 17.52 11.08 -0.39
C VAL A 285 18.73 10.98 0.54
N LYS A 286 19.47 12.08 0.69
CA LYS A 286 20.67 12.18 1.51
C LYS A 286 20.37 13.01 2.78
N TYR A 287 20.61 12.56 4.01
CA TYR A 287 21.12 11.26 4.46
C TYR A 287 20.27 10.67 5.59
N GLY A 288 20.43 9.38 5.86
CA GLY A 288 19.78 8.65 6.96
C GLY A 288 20.75 7.88 7.85
N GLN A 289 20.26 7.49 9.03
CA GLN A 289 20.87 6.51 9.94
C GLN A 289 19.78 5.56 10.47
N CYS A 290 20.12 4.58 11.30
CA CYS A 290 19.23 3.48 11.72
C CYS A 290 17.80 3.93 12.11
N TRP A 291 17.64 4.98 12.94
CA TRP A 291 16.32 5.47 13.32
C TRP A 291 15.54 6.14 12.17
N VAL A 292 16.23 6.77 11.22
CA VAL A 292 15.60 7.36 10.03
C VAL A 292 15.12 6.25 9.10
N PHE A 293 15.93 5.22 8.88
CA PHE A 293 15.53 4.03 8.12
C PHE A 293 14.31 3.35 8.75
N SER A 294 14.35 3.11 10.07
CA SER A 294 13.24 2.50 10.81
C SER A 294 11.96 3.33 10.74
N GLY A 295 12.07 4.67 10.80
CA GLY A 295 10.94 5.58 10.58
C GLY A 295 10.29 5.40 9.21
N VAL A 296 11.10 5.35 8.15
CA VAL A 296 10.61 5.18 6.77
C VAL A 296 10.03 3.78 6.53
N VAL A 297 10.65 2.72 7.06
CA VAL A 297 10.13 1.34 6.98
C VAL A 297 8.80 1.23 7.72
N THR A 298 8.67 1.85 8.91
CA THR A 298 7.41 1.88 9.65
C THR A 298 6.31 2.52 8.82
N THR A 299 6.57 3.71 8.25
CA THR A 299 5.63 4.39 7.36
C THR A 299 5.23 3.49 6.20
N ALA A 300 6.19 2.91 5.47
CA ALA A 300 5.90 2.09 4.31
C ALA A 300 5.04 0.85 4.63
N CYS A 301 5.31 0.18 5.74
CA CYS A 301 4.50 -0.96 6.19
C CYS A 301 3.08 -0.53 6.58
N ARG A 302 2.95 0.53 7.39
CA ARG A 302 1.64 1.06 7.85
C ARG A 302 0.78 1.55 6.68
N THR A 303 1.39 2.22 5.71
CA THR A 303 0.74 2.69 4.47
C THR A 303 0.07 1.55 3.71
N LEU A 304 0.65 0.34 3.71
CA LEU A 304 0.07 -0.83 3.04
C LEU A 304 -0.89 -1.63 3.94
N GLY A 305 -1.07 -1.25 5.19
CA GLY A 305 -1.89 -1.97 6.17
C GLY A 305 -1.20 -3.10 6.91
N ILE A 306 0.13 -3.15 6.91
CA ILE A 306 0.93 -4.12 7.68
C ILE A 306 1.23 -3.50 9.06
N PRO A 307 0.79 -4.10 10.18
CA PRO A 307 1.15 -3.64 11.52
C PRO A 307 2.67 -3.56 11.68
N CYS A 308 3.19 -2.40 12.09
CA CYS A 308 4.63 -2.19 12.21
C CYS A 308 4.96 -1.17 13.31
N ARG A 309 6.09 -1.35 13.99
CA ARG A 309 6.60 -0.41 15.02
C ARG A 309 8.12 -0.32 14.96
N PRO A 310 8.73 0.82 15.31
CA PRO A 310 10.17 0.89 15.51
C PRO A 310 10.57 0.23 16.84
N VAL A 311 11.69 -0.48 16.86
CA VAL A 311 12.27 -1.09 18.07
C VAL A 311 13.69 -0.60 18.25
N THR A 312 14.01 -0.10 19.45
CA THR A 312 15.36 0.33 19.82
C THR A 312 16.01 -0.69 20.74
N ASN A 313 17.21 -1.12 20.38
CA ASN A 313 18.11 -1.88 21.23
C ASN A 313 19.29 -1.00 21.65
N PHE A 314 19.56 -0.93 22.95
CA PHE A 314 20.72 -0.22 23.48
C PHE A 314 21.88 -1.19 23.64
N GLU A 315 23.12 -0.69 23.51
CA GLU A 315 24.33 -1.53 23.53
C GLU A 315 24.25 -2.65 22.48
N SER A 316 23.86 -2.27 21.26
CA SER A 316 23.60 -3.22 20.20
C SER A 316 24.92 -3.69 19.59
N ALA A 317 25.23 -4.96 19.82
CA ALA A 317 26.31 -5.67 19.14
C ALA A 317 26.08 -5.64 17.62
N HIS A 318 27.09 -5.22 16.88
CA HIS A 318 27.16 -5.30 15.42
C HIS A 318 28.32 -6.22 15.06
N ASP A 319 28.01 -7.51 15.12
CA ASP A 319 28.89 -8.62 14.77
C ASP A 319 29.04 -8.67 13.25
N THR A 320 30.28 -8.54 12.78
CA THR A 320 30.62 -8.56 11.36
C THR A 320 30.99 -9.97 10.87
N HIS A 321 31.16 -10.93 11.79
CA HIS A 321 31.64 -12.28 11.52
C HIS A 321 30.58 -13.38 11.72
N ASN A 322 29.36 -13.03 12.16
CA ASN A 322 28.29 -13.98 12.52
C ASN A 322 28.75 -15.03 13.55
N SER A 323 29.65 -14.63 14.45
CA SER A 323 30.27 -15.48 15.45
C SER A 323 29.42 -15.60 16.73
N LEU A 324 28.44 -14.70 16.91
CA LEU A 324 27.70 -14.47 18.17
C LEU A 324 28.59 -13.99 19.32
N SER A 325 29.84 -13.62 19.05
CA SER A 325 30.75 -12.93 19.95
C SER A 325 31.12 -11.55 19.38
N ILE A 326 31.68 -10.69 20.24
CA ILE A 326 32.29 -9.42 19.83
C ILE A 326 33.74 -9.49 20.28
N ASP A 327 34.64 -9.52 19.30
CA ASP A 327 36.06 -9.69 19.56
C ASP A 327 36.78 -8.34 19.50
N TYR A 328 37.43 -7.97 20.60
CA TYR A 328 38.28 -6.78 20.70
C TYR A 328 39.74 -7.18 20.93
N PHE A 329 40.60 -6.76 20.02
CA PHE A 329 42.03 -6.92 20.03
C PHE A 329 42.70 -5.66 20.58
N PHE A 330 43.59 -5.86 21.55
CA PHE A 330 44.36 -4.81 22.21
C PHE A 330 45.85 -5.11 22.08
N GLY A 331 46.65 -4.05 21.95
CA GLY A 331 48.10 -4.12 22.05
C GLY A 331 48.56 -4.35 23.48
N ASP A 332 49.87 -4.52 23.66
CA ASP A 332 50.48 -4.81 24.96
C ASP A 332 50.29 -3.65 25.97
N GLU A 333 50.07 -2.42 25.50
CA GLU A 333 49.82 -1.23 26.34
C GLU A 333 48.31 -0.95 26.57
N GLY A 334 47.42 -1.84 26.09
CA GLY A 334 45.97 -1.75 26.27
C GLY A 334 45.25 -0.84 25.27
N GLU A 335 45.94 -0.36 24.25
CA GLU A 335 45.39 0.37 23.11
C GLU A 335 44.66 -0.57 22.15
N THR A 336 43.57 -0.09 21.54
CA THR A 336 42.81 -0.89 20.56
C THR A 336 43.56 -1.00 19.24
N ILE A 337 43.66 -2.21 18.70
CA ILE A 337 44.21 -2.44 17.36
C ILE A 337 43.09 -2.26 16.34
N GLU A 338 42.90 -1.04 15.84
CA GLU A 338 41.79 -0.68 14.94
C GLU A 338 41.68 -1.60 13.71
N GLU A 339 42.81 -2.03 13.14
CA GLU A 339 42.84 -2.90 11.95
C GLU A 339 42.26 -4.31 12.19
N LEU A 340 42.26 -4.78 13.45
CA LEU A 340 41.72 -6.09 13.84
C LEU A 340 40.29 -6.00 14.41
N ASN A 341 39.86 -4.80 14.82
CA ASN A 341 38.58 -4.56 15.48
C ASN A 341 37.49 -4.13 14.50
N ALA A 342 37.00 -5.10 13.70
CA ALA A 342 35.87 -4.87 12.79
C ALA A 342 34.51 -4.89 13.50
N ASP A 343 34.40 -5.59 14.64
CA ASP A 343 33.17 -5.62 15.43
C ASP A 343 32.99 -4.33 16.24
N SER A 344 31.74 -3.93 16.44
CA SER A 344 31.42 -2.71 17.19
C SER A 344 30.18 -2.89 18.05
N ILE A 345 30.16 -2.19 19.18
CA ILE A 345 28.97 -2.02 20.00
C ILE A 345 28.42 -0.62 19.74
N TRP A 346 27.22 -0.57 19.18
CA TRP A 346 26.52 0.68 18.93
C TRP A 346 25.82 1.12 20.22
N ASN A 347 25.88 2.41 20.55
CA ASN A 347 25.13 2.97 21.67
C ASN A 347 23.65 2.57 21.62
N PHE A 348 23.09 2.59 20.41
CA PHE A 348 21.80 2.01 20.10
C PHE A 348 21.71 1.63 18.62
N HIS A 349 20.85 0.67 18.31
CA HIS A 349 20.40 0.36 16.96
C HIS A 349 18.87 0.34 16.92
N VAL A 350 18.28 0.75 15.80
CA VAL A 350 16.83 0.78 15.62
C VAL A 350 16.45 -0.04 14.40
N TRP A 351 15.49 -0.94 14.56
CA TRP A 351 14.88 -1.74 13.50
C TRP A 351 13.36 -1.71 13.62
N ASN A 352 12.68 -2.66 12.98
CA ASN A 352 11.22 -2.78 12.94
C ASN A 352 10.77 -4.19 13.34
#